data_AF-A0A1E7XA32-F1
#
_entry.id   AF-A0A1E7XA32-F1
#
_cell.length_a   1.000
_cell.length_b   1.000
_cell.length_c   1.000
_cell.angle_alpha   90.00
_cell.angle_beta   90.00
_cell.angle_gamma   90.00
#
_symmetry.space_group_name_H-M   'P 1'
#
loop_
_entity.id
_entity.type
_entity.pdbx_description
1 polymer ?
#
loop_
_entity_poly.entity_id
_entity_poly.type
_entity_poly.pdbx_seq_one_letter_code
_entity_poly.pdbx_strand_id
1 'polypeptide(L)'
;MKGAKTVATKSTLANLKDNKTGQKNWRVYRVATTNRGSVYYKVVSFDKTYRGWIYGGKSQSAFAGGIDSYNTTTAPAANPDANGSVNSSASINTSNQTNGLSATQKAATYKIATTGTANDGTQVTYSYPAWTEYKKGRVITDSTPYKDATFKVTDATTRTREGDLWVKIAATDAANAKANGWIKYSALKQATPTTPVTPTNKVGANQIGINFVDQNGKLIKNVVWTKATNDANPWATIKYYSNNTDPTVSLTAGGAYQSLTKNAGISGYGYNGLTRAQYSANNSAIQSAKFGDTITIYLNKSDGNHLFSSVRFWDWANVHAALTPLAYFENADGEGQSADAWGTAIQMDPNLSGTVGEAFDSDAMQAALNDQKLTTIYYATYGDPLNITNYGNRLNGNNLNGNGNTAGGVLSADMLGHKVNVYKVTPNKITDAVVNDLGGKIFVKLPGIKNPATILVQSGIGANIRWSSSTNDRHTYTITQNSAAYSAKSLKAMYEGTPDH
;
A
#
# COMPACT_ATOMS: atom_id res chain seq x y z
N MET A 1 38.25 40.60 -44.34
CA MET A 1 36.86 40.84 -44.74
C MET A 1 36.71 42.33 -45.01
N LYS A 2 36.60 42.74 -46.28
CA LYS A 2 36.40 44.16 -46.63
C LYS A 2 34.96 44.53 -46.27
N GLY A 3 34.74 45.56 -45.45
CA GLY A 3 33.40 46.00 -45.02
C GLY A 3 32.83 45.37 -43.73
N ALA A 4 33.61 44.57 -42.99
CA ALA A 4 33.16 44.05 -41.69
C ALA A 4 33.27 45.13 -40.60
N LYS A 5 32.16 45.42 -39.91
CA LYS A 5 32.14 46.29 -38.73
C LYS A 5 32.59 45.53 -37.48
N THR A 6 33.48 46.13 -36.70
CA THR A 6 33.88 45.60 -35.38
C THR A 6 32.69 45.63 -34.42
N VAL A 7 32.31 44.46 -33.90
CA VAL A 7 31.21 44.29 -32.93
C VAL A 7 31.69 44.33 -31.48
N ALA A 8 32.89 43.81 -31.21
CA ALA A 8 33.57 43.86 -29.92
C ALA A 8 35.08 43.95 -30.15
N THR A 9 35.78 44.77 -29.36
CA THR A 9 37.23 44.89 -29.45
C THR A 9 37.92 43.69 -28.78
N LYS A 10 39.24 43.56 -28.96
CA LYS A 10 40.04 42.55 -28.24
C LYS A 10 39.93 42.70 -26.71
N SER A 11 39.94 43.94 -26.20
CA SER A 11 39.79 44.21 -24.77
C SER A 11 38.41 43.82 -24.25
N THR A 12 37.35 44.11 -25.00
CA THR A 12 35.99 43.65 -24.66
C THR A 12 35.92 42.13 -24.60
N LEU A 13 36.49 41.43 -25.58
CA LEU A 13 36.50 39.96 -25.60
C LEU A 13 37.31 39.36 -24.44
N ALA A 14 38.44 39.98 -24.07
CA ALA A 14 39.22 39.56 -22.90
C ALA A 14 38.37 39.67 -21.61
N ASN A 15 37.67 40.80 -21.41
CA ASN A 15 36.79 40.97 -20.25
C ASN A 15 35.61 39.98 -20.24
N LEU A 16 35.08 39.63 -21.42
CA LEU A 16 33.97 38.67 -21.55
C LEU A 16 34.42 37.23 -21.30
N LYS A 17 35.67 36.88 -21.63
CA LYS A 17 36.26 35.56 -21.34
C LYS A 17 36.17 35.27 -19.83
N ASP A 18 36.55 36.24 -19.01
CA ASP A 18 36.67 36.08 -17.55
C ASP A 18 35.34 36.27 -16.80
N ASN A 19 34.29 36.73 -17.49
CA ASN A 19 32.98 36.96 -16.90
C ASN A 19 32.34 35.67 -16.35
N LYS A 20 31.86 35.69 -15.12
CA LYS A 20 31.32 34.51 -14.42
C LYS A 20 29.81 34.31 -14.58
N THR A 21 29.17 35.03 -15.50
CA THR A 21 27.73 34.88 -15.77
C THR A 21 27.47 34.06 -17.03
N GLY A 22 26.55 33.10 -16.95
CA GLY A 22 26.15 32.25 -18.05
C GLY A 22 25.46 33.01 -19.18
N GLN A 23 24.96 34.22 -18.94
CA GLN A 23 24.50 35.15 -19.98
C GLN A 23 25.58 35.43 -21.03
N LYS A 24 26.86 35.39 -20.61
CA LYS A 24 28.03 35.52 -21.48
C LYS A 24 28.58 34.16 -21.95
N ASN A 25 27.80 33.09 -21.87
CA ASN A 25 28.05 31.88 -22.66
C ASN A 25 27.79 32.16 -24.15
N TRP A 26 28.45 31.38 -25.01
CA TRP A 26 28.42 31.60 -26.46
C TRP A 26 28.04 30.33 -27.21
N ARG A 27 27.36 30.51 -28.34
CA ARG A 27 27.09 29.44 -29.29
C ARG A 27 27.77 29.74 -30.61
N VAL A 28 28.63 28.83 -31.06
CA VAL A 28 29.02 28.72 -32.47
C VAL A 28 27.87 28.08 -33.24
N TYR A 29 27.47 28.69 -34.36
CA TYR A 29 26.34 28.18 -35.15
C TYR A 29 26.54 28.24 -36.68
N ARG A 30 27.65 28.81 -37.15
CA ARG A 30 28.10 28.70 -38.56
C ARG A 30 29.63 28.73 -38.61
N VAL A 31 30.18 28.22 -39.70
CA VAL A 31 31.61 28.26 -40.04
C VAL A 31 31.78 28.79 -41.46
N ALA A 32 32.87 29.49 -41.72
CA ALA A 32 33.28 29.93 -43.05
C ALA A 32 34.80 29.90 -43.16
N THR A 33 35.32 29.54 -44.32
CA THR A 33 36.76 29.55 -44.62
C THR A 33 37.04 30.60 -45.67
N THR A 34 38.09 31.38 -45.47
CA THR A 34 38.54 32.38 -46.45
C THR A 34 39.34 31.71 -47.57
N ASN A 35 39.53 32.41 -48.69
CA ASN A 35 40.43 31.98 -49.76
C ASN A 35 41.90 31.81 -49.33
N ARG A 36 42.27 32.24 -48.12
CA ARG A 36 43.60 32.06 -47.50
C ARG A 36 43.62 30.90 -46.48
N GLY A 37 42.59 30.06 -46.44
CA GLY A 37 42.49 28.92 -45.53
C GLY A 37 42.23 29.28 -44.06
N SER A 38 41.94 30.54 -43.73
CA SER A 38 41.58 30.95 -42.37
C SER A 38 40.13 30.61 -42.08
N VAL A 39 39.86 29.99 -40.93
CA VAL A 39 38.51 29.61 -40.49
C VAL A 39 37.95 30.66 -39.55
N TYR A 40 36.68 31.03 -39.77
CA TYR A 40 35.92 31.95 -38.94
C TYR A 40 34.61 31.29 -38.51
N TYR A 41 34.22 31.50 -37.26
CA TYR A 41 32.98 31.00 -36.69
C TYR A 41 32.00 32.13 -36.43
N LYS A 42 30.73 31.92 -36.79
CA LYS A 42 29.65 32.83 -36.41
C LYS A 42 29.19 32.47 -35.01
N VAL A 43 29.36 33.41 -34.09
CA VAL A 43 29.06 33.25 -32.67
C VAL A 43 27.97 34.20 -32.22
N VAL A 44 27.28 33.83 -31.14
CA VAL A 44 26.28 34.65 -30.47
C VAL A 44 26.36 34.43 -28.97
N SER A 45 26.32 35.50 -28.18
CA SER A 45 26.20 35.41 -26.73
C SER A 45 24.77 35.02 -26.33
N PHE A 46 24.58 34.34 -25.22
CA PHE A 46 23.25 33.83 -24.86
C PHE A 46 22.25 34.96 -24.56
N ASP A 47 22.72 36.06 -23.96
CA ASP A 47 21.96 37.31 -23.80
C ASP A 47 21.70 38.09 -25.09
N LYS A 48 22.25 37.62 -26.23
CA LYS A 48 22.12 38.19 -27.57
C LYS A 48 22.77 39.57 -27.77
N THR A 49 23.48 40.10 -26.77
CA THR A 49 24.17 41.41 -26.89
C THR A 49 25.21 41.38 -27.99
N TYR A 50 25.90 40.25 -28.20
CA TYR A 50 26.94 40.12 -29.19
C TYR A 50 26.61 39.05 -30.23
N ARG A 51 26.83 39.40 -31.50
CA ARG A 51 26.73 38.48 -32.64
C ARG A 51 27.70 38.89 -33.73
N GLY A 52 28.55 37.97 -34.17
CA GLY A 52 29.55 38.30 -35.18
C GLY A 52 30.35 37.09 -35.65
N TRP A 53 31.32 37.33 -36.52
CA TRP A 53 32.31 36.35 -36.94
C TRP A 53 33.59 36.54 -36.13
N ILE A 54 34.12 35.45 -35.58
CA ILE A 54 35.40 35.43 -34.85
C ILE A 54 36.36 34.45 -35.52
N TYR A 55 37.64 34.81 -35.57
CA TYR A 55 38.68 33.91 -36.08
C TYR A 55 38.75 32.67 -35.20
N GLY A 56 38.82 31.49 -35.84
CA GLY A 56 38.76 30.16 -35.22
C GLY A 56 40.00 29.29 -35.40
N GLY A 57 41.01 29.76 -36.14
CA GLY A 57 42.17 28.97 -36.54
C GLY A 57 42.20 28.64 -38.04
N LYS A 58 42.77 27.49 -38.40
CA LYS A 58 42.88 27.00 -39.78
C LYS A 58 42.07 25.72 -40.06
N SER A 59 41.52 25.09 -39.03
CA SER A 59 40.72 23.86 -39.16
C SER A 59 39.24 24.16 -38.91
N GLN A 60 38.35 23.52 -39.66
CA GLN A 60 36.91 23.56 -39.39
C GLN A 60 36.51 22.55 -38.30
N SER A 61 37.32 21.51 -38.09
CA SER A 61 37.05 20.42 -37.14
C SER A 61 37.53 20.70 -35.72
N ALA A 62 38.29 21.78 -35.51
CA ALA A 62 38.84 22.14 -34.20
C ALA A 62 38.82 23.65 -33.99
N PHE A 63 38.46 24.07 -32.79
CA PHE A 63 38.66 25.44 -32.34
C PHE A 63 40.13 25.61 -31.93
N ALA A 64 40.89 26.36 -32.74
CA ALA A 64 42.34 26.52 -32.58
C ALA A 64 42.77 27.99 -32.62
N GLY A 65 41.84 28.92 -32.43
CA GLY A 65 42.11 30.35 -32.37
C GLY A 65 40.91 31.11 -31.84
N GLY A 66 41.13 32.01 -30.89
CA GLY A 66 40.14 33.00 -30.41
C GLY A 66 38.94 32.46 -29.61
N ILE A 67 38.63 31.16 -29.68
CA ILE A 67 37.53 30.50 -28.98
C ILE A 67 37.95 29.11 -28.52
N ASP A 68 37.39 28.67 -27.40
CA ASP A 68 37.55 27.31 -26.85
C ASP A 68 36.18 26.71 -26.54
N SER A 69 36.03 25.40 -26.74
CA SER A 69 34.84 24.66 -26.31
C SER A 69 34.91 24.34 -24.82
N TYR A 70 33.78 24.38 -24.13
CA TYR A 70 33.65 23.97 -22.75
C TYR A 70 32.21 23.53 -22.46
N ASN A 71 32.05 22.69 -21.43
CA ASN A 71 30.73 22.32 -20.93
C ASN A 71 30.15 23.47 -20.09
N THR A 72 28.90 23.82 -20.32
CA THR A 72 28.20 24.87 -19.56
C THR A 72 27.67 24.38 -18.21
N THR A 73 27.70 23.07 -17.99
CA THR A 73 27.36 22.38 -16.74
C THR A 73 28.35 21.26 -16.43
N THR A 74 28.43 20.87 -15.17
CA THR A 74 29.19 19.71 -14.68
C THR A 74 28.37 18.94 -13.65
N ALA A 75 28.77 17.70 -13.37
CA ALA A 75 28.27 16.99 -12.20
C ALA A 75 28.56 17.81 -10.93
N PRO A 76 27.63 17.88 -9.96
CA PRO A 76 27.91 18.51 -8.69
C PRO A 76 29.05 17.80 -7.95
N ALA A 77 29.82 18.54 -7.16
CA ALA A 77 30.82 17.94 -6.27
C ALA A 77 30.14 16.93 -5.33
N ALA A 78 30.79 15.80 -5.05
CA ALA A 78 30.20 14.76 -4.21
C ALA A 78 29.83 15.31 -2.82
N ASN A 79 28.65 14.90 -2.35
CA ASN A 79 28.26 15.10 -0.96
C ASN A 79 28.63 13.83 -0.19
N PRO A 80 29.45 13.91 0.88
CA PRO A 80 29.84 12.74 1.67
C PRO A 80 28.64 11.92 2.16
N ASP A 81 27.50 12.57 2.41
CA ASP A 81 26.28 11.95 2.92
C ASP A 81 25.30 11.56 1.81
N ALA A 82 25.72 11.55 0.54
CA ALA A 82 24.85 11.25 -0.62
C ALA A 82 24.19 9.87 -0.57
N ASN A 83 24.80 8.92 0.14
CA ASN A 83 24.35 7.54 0.34
C ASN A 83 24.20 7.18 1.83
N GLY A 84 24.23 8.17 2.73
CA GLY A 84 24.07 7.96 4.17
C GLY A 84 22.64 7.59 4.57
N SER A 85 22.43 7.28 5.85
CA SER A 85 21.09 7.04 6.38
C SER A 85 20.21 8.29 6.25
N VAL A 86 18.96 8.11 5.83
CA VAL A 86 17.98 9.20 5.73
C VAL A 86 17.54 9.60 7.14
N ASN A 87 17.75 10.86 7.49
CA ASN A 87 17.20 11.45 8.72
C ASN A 87 16.04 12.38 8.38
N SER A 88 14.81 11.85 8.41
CA SER A 88 13.60 12.60 8.08
C SER A 88 13.31 13.78 9.02
N SER A 89 13.98 13.87 10.16
CA SER A 89 13.87 14.98 11.12
C SER A 89 14.95 16.05 10.94
N ALA A 90 15.89 15.88 10.01
CA ALA A 90 16.91 16.88 9.75
C ALA A 90 16.31 18.11 9.07
N SER A 91 16.64 19.29 9.62
CA SER A 91 16.37 20.57 8.95
C SER A 91 17.27 20.69 7.72
N ILE A 92 16.67 20.88 6.55
CA ILE A 92 17.40 21.06 5.29
C ILE A 92 17.57 22.55 5.02
N ASN A 93 18.82 23.00 5.06
CA ASN A 93 19.21 24.30 4.53
C ASN A 93 19.58 24.17 3.04
N THR A 94 18.94 24.96 2.19
CA THR A 94 19.20 25.00 0.74
C THR A 94 20.09 26.18 0.34
N SER A 95 20.28 27.16 1.23
CA SER A 95 21.07 28.35 0.96
C SER A 95 22.55 28.02 0.81
N ASN A 96 23.19 28.66 -0.16
CA ASN A 96 24.64 28.60 -0.41
C ASN A 96 25.21 27.20 -0.67
N GLN A 97 24.38 26.19 -0.94
CA GLN A 97 24.84 24.86 -1.28
C GLN A 97 25.30 24.79 -2.74
N THR A 98 26.52 24.31 -2.95
CA THR A 98 27.14 24.12 -4.27
C THR A 98 27.53 22.66 -4.54
N ASN A 99 27.63 21.83 -3.50
CA ASN A 99 27.84 20.38 -3.60
C ASN A 99 26.53 19.65 -3.91
N GLY A 100 26.63 18.40 -4.35
CA GLY A 100 25.49 17.51 -4.60
C GLY A 100 24.61 17.29 -3.39
N LEU A 101 23.48 16.61 -3.61
CA LEU A 101 22.48 16.38 -2.57
C LEU A 101 22.86 15.20 -1.67
N SER A 102 22.65 15.34 -0.37
CA SER A 102 22.72 14.23 0.58
C SER A 102 21.55 13.25 0.40
N ALA A 103 21.63 12.05 1.00
CA ALA A 103 20.53 11.08 0.97
C ALA A 103 19.22 11.67 1.52
N THR A 104 19.29 12.38 2.65
CA THR A 104 18.15 13.09 3.25
C THR A 104 17.56 14.14 2.31
N GLN A 105 18.40 14.90 1.59
CA GLN A 105 17.94 15.92 0.64
C GLN A 105 17.25 15.30 -0.58
N LYS A 106 17.77 14.18 -1.10
CA LYS A 106 17.11 13.45 -2.20
C LYS A 106 15.75 12.89 -1.78
N ALA A 107 15.62 12.43 -0.54
CA ALA A 107 14.37 11.87 -0.01
C ALA A 107 13.32 12.94 0.33
N ALA A 108 13.73 14.19 0.55
CA ALA A 108 12.85 15.26 0.98
C ALA A 108 11.84 15.71 -0.09
N THR A 109 10.83 16.46 0.37
CA THR A 109 9.87 17.16 -0.47
C THR A 109 10.13 18.66 -0.33
N TYR A 110 9.93 19.42 -1.41
CA TYR A 110 10.28 20.84 -1.49
C TYR A 110 9.10 21.71 -1.95
N LYS A 111 9.14 22.99 -1.60
CA LYS A 111 8.34 24.07 -2.22
C LYS A 111 9.27 25.11 -2.83
N ILE A 112 8.76 25.87 -3.80
CA ILE A 112 9.44 27.10 -4.24
C ILE A 112 9.42 28.09 -3.06
N ALA A 113 10.59 28.58 -2.66
CA ALA A 113 10.74 29.36 -1.43
C ALA A 113 9.97 30.69 -1.50
N THR A 114 10.07 31.35 -2.65
CA THR A 114 9.41 32.61 -3.01
C THR A 114 8.84 32.48 -4.41
N THR A 115 7.53 32.64 -4.58
CA THR A 115 6.87 32.60 -5.89
C THR A 115 6.84 33.98 -6.55
N GLY A 116 6.69 33.99 -7.88
CA GLY A 116 6.61 35.19 -8.69
C GLY A 116 7.13 34.97 -10.12
N THR A 117 7.67 36.01 -10.74
CA THR A 117 8.00 36.05 -12.17
C THR A 117 9.49 36.26 -12.49
N ALA A 118 10.37 36.32 -11.48
CA ALA A 118 11.78 36.62 -11.64
C ALA A 118 12.52 35.59 -12.54
N ASN A 119 13.29 36.09 -13.51
CA ASN A 119 14.03 35.30 -14.51
C ASN A 119 15.51 35.13 -14.14
N ASP A 120 15.80 34.73 -12.91
CA ASP A 120 17.14 34.60 -12.34
C ASP A 120 17.41 33.22 -11.70
N GLY A 121 16.45 32.30 -11.84
CA GLY A 121 16.49 30.95 -11.28
C GLY A 121 15.93 30.82 -9.87
N THR A 122 15.39 31.90 -9.29
CA THR A 122 14.91 31.92 -7.89
C THR A 122 13.40 31.72 -7.74
N GLN A 123 12.61 31.95 -8.79
CA GLN A 123 11.14 31.89 -8.70
C GLN A 123 10.50 30.97 -9.72
N VAL A 124 11.10 30.78 -10.90
CA VAL A 124 10.50 30.05 -12.02
C VAL A 124 11.40 28.90 -12.49
N THR A 125 10.82 27.92 -13.18
CA THR A 125 11.54 26.74 -13.69
C THR A 125 11.92 26.85 -15.16
N TYR A 126 12.91 26.05 -15.57
CA TYR A 126 13.54 26.09 -16.91
C TYR A 126 13.63 24.70 -17.52
N SER A 127 13.62 24.63 -18.85
CA SER A 127 13.75 23.36 -19.59
C SER A 127 15.12 22.70 -19.40
N TYR A 128 16.14 23.52 -19.12
CA TYR A 128 17.49 23.16 -18.68
C TYR A 128 18.02 24.35 -17.85
N PRO A 129 19.05 24.23 -16.98
CA PRO A 129 19.52 25.35 -16.15
C PRO A 129 19.70 26.65 -16.93
N ALA A 130 19.35 27.77 -16.31
CA ALA A 130 19.31 29.04 -17.02
C ALA A 130 20.67 29.38 -17.63
N TRP A 131 20.64 29.80 -18.89
CA TRP A 131 21.82 30.23 -19.64
C TRP A 131 22.90 29.15 -19.87
N THR A 132 22.56 27.86 -19.83
CA THR A 132 23.52 26.78 -20.14
C THR A 132 23.31 26.13 -21.51
N GLU A 133 22.11 26.24 -22.09
CA GLU A 133 21.83 25.78 -23.45
C GLU A 133 21.24 26.88 -24.35
N TYR A 134 21.72 26.94 -25.59
CA TYR A 134 21.26 27.92 -26.57
C TYR A 134 19.79 27.67 -26.95
N LYS A 135 18.95 28.72 -26.84
CA LYS A 135 17.49 28.69 -27.10
C LYS A 135 16.65 27.85 -26.13
N LYS A 136 17.22 27.29 -25.07
CA LYS A 136 16.42 26.76 -23.96
C LYS A 136 15.97 27.90 -23.06
N GLY A 137 14.76 27.80 -22.54
CA GLY A 137 14.13 28.86 -21.76
C GLY A 137 13.32 28.34 -20.60
N ARG A 138 12.56 29.25 -19.99
CA ARG A 138 11.63 28.97 -18.89
C ARG A 138 10.55 27.98 -19.32
N VAL A 139 10.17 27.07 -18.42
CA VAL A 139 8.98 26.23 -18.54
C VAL A 139 7.75 27.01 -18.12
N ILE A 140 7.82 27.65 -16.94
CA ILE A 140 6.80 28.57 -16.45
C ILE A 140 7.35 29.99 -16.39
N THR A 141 6.51 30.98 -16.70
CA THR A 141 6.89 32.41 -16.56
C THR A 141 6.40 33.05 -15.28
N ASP A 142 5.51 32.37 -14.54
CA ASP A 142 4.95 32.79 -13.28
C ASP A 142 4.75 31.56 -12.39
N SER A 143 5.32 31.59 -11.18
CA SER A 143 5.17 30.53 -10.20
C SER A 143 4.13 30.82 -9.11
N THR A 144 3.48 31.98 -9.14
CA THR A 144 2.42 32.36 -8.18
C THR A 144 1.34 31.29 -8.01
N PRO A 145 0.84 30.62 -9.07
CA PRO A 145 -0.15 29.54 -8.94
C PRO A 145 0.33 28.31 -8.16
N TYR A 146 1.65 28.16 -7.99
CA TYR A 146 2.29 26.98 -7.42
C TYR A 146 2.80 27.22 -5.99
N LYS A 147 2.31 28.26 -5.29
CA LYS A 147 2.75 28.63 -3.93
C LYS A 147 2.69 27.47 -2.92
N ASP A 148 1.71 26.58 -3.08
CA ASP A 148 1.51 25.42 -2.21
C ASP A 148 1.94 24.09 -2.84
N ALA A 149 2.32 24.11 -4.12
CA ALA A 149 2.74 22.92 -4.83
C ALA A 149 4.00 22.33 -4.19
N THR A 150 4.04 21.00 -4.13
CA THR A 150 5.17 20.26 -3.57
C THR A 150 5.87 19.46 -4.65
N PHE A 151 7.19 19.32 -4.50
CA PHE A 151 8.05 18.75 -5.53
C PHE A 151 9.09 17.79 -4.94
N LYS A 152 9.47 16.78 -5.71
CA LYS A 152 10.66 15.96 -5.51
C LYS A 152 11.78 16.44 -6.42
N VAL A 153 13.02 16.31 -5.94
CA VAL A 153 14.20 16.51 -6.79
C VAL A 153 14.53 15.19 -7.49
N THR A 154 14.72 15.26 -8.81
CA THR A 154 14.95 14.09 -9.68
C THR A 154 16.32 14.09 -10.34
N ASP A 155 16.97 15.25 -10.41
CA ASP A 155 18.28 15.42 -11.05
C ASP A 155 18.99 16.66 -10.49
N ALA A 156 20.31 16.74 -10.63
CA ALA A 156 21.12 17.85 -10.15
C ALA A 156 22.36 18.10 -11.03
N THR A 157 22.71 19.37 -11.22
CA THR A 157 23.91 19.79 -11.97
C THR A 157 24.43 21.14 -11.46
N THR A 158 25.69 21.44 -11.72
CA THR A 158 26.32 22.73 -11.36
C THR A 158 26.65 23.50 -12.64
N ARG A 159 26.33 24.80 -12.69
CA ARG A 159 26.73 25.64 -13.84
C ARG A 159 28.20 26.01 -13.73
N THR A 160 28.95 25.89 -14.82
CA THR A 160 30.43 26.01 -14.77
C THR A 160 30.94 27.44 -14.59
N ARG A 161 30.16 28.47 -14.97
CA ARG A 161 30.55 29.88 -14.79
C ARG A 161 30.20 30.40 -13.40
N GLU A 162 28.98 30.13 -12.93
CA GLU A 162 28.48 30.60 -11.64
C GLU A 162 28.82 29.71 -10.45
N GLY A 163 29.04 28.40 -10.67
CA GLY A 163 29.27 27.42 -9.61
C GLY A 163 28.03 27.10 -8.78
N ASP A 164 26.84 27.54 -9.18
CA ASP A 164 25.59 27.34 -8.46
C ASP A 164 24.95 25.98 -8.75
N LEU A 165 24.33 25.39 -7.73
CA LEU A 165 23.62 24.12 -7.84
C LEU A 165 22.21 24.33 -8.41
N TRP A 166 21.92 23.60 -9.48
CA TRP A 166 20.60 23.51 -10.10
C TRP A 166 20.04 22.11 -9.94
N VAL A 167 18.75 22.02 -9.70
CA VAL A 167 18.02 20.76 -9.53
C VAL A 167 16.82 20.69 -10.45
N LYS A 168 16.51 19.50 -10.93
CA LYS A 168 15.29 19.22 -11.68
C LYS A 168 14.19 18.78 -10.71
N ILE A 169 13.11 19.55 -10.66
CA ILE A 169 11.97 19.27 -9.80
C ILE A 169 10.82 18.62 -10.58
N ALA A 170 10.15 17.66 -9.94
CA ALA A 170 8.94 17.02 -10.40
C ALA A 170 7.84 17.17 -9.34
N ALA A 171 6.66 17.62 -9.75
CA ALA A 171 5.51 17.80 -8.89
C ALA A 171 5.05 16.45 -8.31
N THR A 172 4.58 16.46 -7.07
CA THR A 172 4.00 15.30 -6.40
C THR A 172 2.56 15.01 -6.85
N ASP A 173 1.92 15.98 -7.51
CA ASP A 173 0.56 15.93 -8.06
C ASP A 173 0.58 16.34 -9.54
N ALA A 174 -0.17 15.63 -10.37
CA ALA A 174 -0.39 15.91 -11.79
C ALA A 174 -0.91 17.34 -12.06
N ALA A 175 -1.73 17.92 -11.18
CA ALA A 175 -2.26 19.28 -11.31
C ALA A 175 -1.15 20.35 -11.41
N ASN A 176 0.00 20.08 -10.78
CA ASN A 176 1.13 21.01 -10.73
C ASN A 176 2.27 20.64 -11.69
N ALA A 177 2.10 19.60 -12.52
CA ALA A 177 3.15 19.07 -13.41
C ALA A 177 3.65 20.09 -14.44
N LYS A 178 2.87 21.13 -14.75
CA LYS A 178 3.27 22.25 -15.62
C LYS A 178 4.48 23.02 -15.06
N ALA A 179 4.74 22.98 -13.76
CA ALA A 179 5.90 23.61 -13.14
C ALA A 179 7.17 22.74 -13.18
N ASN A 180 7.11 21.49 -13.64
CA ASN A 180 8.26 20.59 -13.68
C ASN A 180 9.40 21.18 -14.53
N GLY A 181 10.62 21.18 -14.00
CA GLY A 181 11.77 21.76 -14.67
C GLY A 181 12.96 22.00 -13.75
N TRP A 182 13.98 22.68 -14.27
CA TRP A 182 15.19 23.04 -13.55
C TRP A 182 15.03 24.36 -12.81
N ILE A 183 15.51 24.43 -11.58
CA ILE A 183 15.54 25.63 -10.73
C ILE A 183 16.81 25.60 -9.85
N LYS A 184 17.26 26.76 -9.34
CA LYS A 184 18.35 26.78 -8.35
C LYS A 184 17.93 26.01 -7.11
N TYR A 185 18.83 25.22 -6.53
CA TYR A 185 18.51 24.51 -5.28
C TYR A 185 18.21 25.49 -4.13
N SER A 186 18.94 26.61 -4.08
CA SER A 186 18.70 27.69 -3.11
C SER A 186 17.36 28.42 -3.28
N ALA A 187 16.64 28.18 -4.38
CA ALA A 187 15.29 28.69 -4.60
C ALA A 187 14.21 27.81 -3.96
N LEU A 188 14.60 26.65 -3.46
CA LEU A 188 13.71 25.73 -2.79
C LEU A 188 13.83 25.92 -1.28
N LYS A 189 12.74 25.61 -0.58
CA LYS A 189 12.78 25.32 0.85
C LYS A 189 12.25 23.92 1.04
N GLN A 190 12.76 23.22 2.05
CA GLN A 190 12.14 21.98 2.46
C GLN A 190 10.66 22.26 2.68
N ALA A 191 9.81 21.49 2.03
CA ALA A 191 8.45 21.37 2.50
C ALA A 191 8.61 20.72 3.86
N THR A 192 8.54 21.51 4.94
CA THR A 192 8.00 20.98 6.18
C THR A 192 6.76 20.20 5.77
N PRO A 193 6.52 19.00 6.33
CA PRO A 193 5.17 18.44 6.25
C PRO A 193 4.29 19.63 6.55
N THR A 194 3.45 20.03 5.58
CA THR A 194 2.45 21.03 5.90
C THR A 194 1.87 20.51 7.18
N THR A 195 1.95 21.31 8.25
CA THR A 195 1.03 21.18 9.37
C THR A 195 -0.26 20.74 8.70
N PRO A 196 -0.70 19.47 8.91
CA PRO A 196 -1.82 18.92 8.16
C PRO A 196 -2.86 20.01 8.19
N VAL A 197 -3.38 20.43 7.02
CA VAL A 197 -4.46 21.43 6.93
C VAL A 197 -5.25 21.32 8.21
N THR A 198 -5.06 22.25 9.15
CA THR A 198 -5.81 22.19 10.39
C THR A 198 -7.21 22.34 9.86
N PRO A 199 -8.04 21.28 9.86
CA PRO A 199 -9.42 21.47 9.51
C PRO A 199 -9.88 22.50 10.52
N THR A 200 -10.58 23.51 10.07
CA THR A 200 -11.07 24.65 10.85
C THR A 200 -12.08 24.23 11.93
N ASN A 201 -11.81 23.15 12.66
CA ASN A 201 -12.40 22.81 13.93
C ASN A 201 -11.43 23.33 14.99
N LYS A 202 -11.73 24.50 15.53
CA LYS A 202 -11.12 24.99 16.76
C LYS A 202 -11.21 23.88 17.82
N VAL A 203 -10.09 23.28 18.19
CA VAL A 203 -10.05 22.29 19.27
C VAL A 203 -10.17 23.06 20.59
N GLY A 204 -11.25 22.81 21.33
CA GLY A 204 -11.47 23.41 22.64
C GLY A 204 -10.48 22.90 23.68
N ALA A 205 -10.31 23.65 24.77
CA ALA A 205 -9.40 23.31 25.87
C ALA A 205 -9.74 21.99 26.62
N ASN A 206 -10.92 21.42 26.36
CA ASN A 206 -11.38 20.13 26.88
C ASN A 206 -11.52 19.07 25.76
N GLN A 207 -10.91 19.30 24.60
CA GLN A 207 -11.01 18.43 23.43
C GLN A 207 -9.63 17.99 22.95
N ILE A 208 -9.60 16.93 22.16
CA ILE A 208 -8.42 16.46 21.44
C ILE A 208 -8.77 16.34 19.95
N GLY A 209 -7.99 16.98 19.10
CA GLY A 209 -8.04 16.77 17.65
C GLY A 209 -7.19 15.57 17.26
N ILE A 210 -7.66 14.79 16.30
CA ILE A 210 -6.90 13.66 15.75
C ILE A 210 -6.97 13.72 14.22
N ASN A 211 -5.79 13.82 13.61
CA ASN A 211 -5.59 13.63 12.19
C ASN A 211 -5.23 12.17 11.93
N PHE A 212 -6.13 11.42 11.32
CA PHE A 212 -5.82 10.11 10.78
C PHE A 212 -5.17 10.28 9.41
N VAL A 213 -3.98 9.73 9.24
CA VAL A 213 -3.22 9.79 7.99
C VAL A 213 -2.87 8.39 7.52
N ASP A 214 -2.68 8.21 6.21
CA ASP A 214 -2.15 6.96 5.68
C ASP A 214 -0.65 6.81 5.99
N GLN A 215 -0.05 5.68 5.58
CA GLN A 215 1.38 5.41 5.78
C GLN A 215 2.32 6.46 5.20
N ASN A 216 1.86 7.22 4.20
CA ASN A 216 2.61 8.28 3.53
C ASN A 216 2.34 9.67 4.13
N GLY A 217 1.54 9.76 5.19
CA GLY A 217 1.16 11.01 5.85
C GLY A 217 0.03 11.78 5.16
N LYS A 218 -0.66 11.18 4.17
CA LYS A 218 -1.83 11.79 3.54
C LYS A 218 -3.01 11.75 4.50
N LEU A 219 -3.67 12.90 4.70
CA LEU A 219 -4.87 12.97 5.54
C LEU A 219 -5.98 12.09 4.98
N ILE A 220 -6.47 11.18 5.82
CA ILE A 220 -7.67 10.36 5.58
C ILE A 220 -8.88 11.10 6.13
N LYS A 221 -8.81 11.47 7.42
CA LYS A 221 -9.91 12.14 8.12
C LYS A 221 -9.39 12.84 9.36
N ASN A 222 -10.09 13.88 9.78
CA ASN A 222 -9.90 14.51 11.08
C ASN A 222 -11.15 14.34 11.93
N VAL A 223 -10.93 14.16 13.22
CA VAL A 223 -11.99 14.15 14.24
C VAL A 223 -11.56 15.03 15.41
N VAL A 224 -12.55 15.57 16.12
CA VAL A 224 -12.35 16.26 17.39
C VAL A 224 -13.22 15.56 18.41
N TRP A 225 -12.60 15.11 19.49
CA TRP A 225 -13.29 14.42 20.57
C TRP A 225 -13.22 15.23 21.85
N THR A 226 -14.38 15.41 22.47
CA THR A 226 -14.49 16.04 23.78
C THR A 226 -14.22 15.01 24.86
N LYS A 227 -13.49 15.41 25.90
CA LYS A 227 -13.22 14.56 27.05
C LYS A 227 -14.51 14.13 27.74
N ALA A 228 -14.55 12.90 28.24
CA ALA A 228 -15.60 12.49 29.18
C ALA A 228 -15.36 13.11 30.57
N THR A 229 -16.38 13.06 31.44
CA THR A 229 -16.35 13.65 32.79
C THR A 229 -15.12 13.21 33.59
N ASN A 230 -14.73 11.94 33.46
CA ASN A 230 -13.66 11.33 34.26
C ASN A 230 -12.33 11.21 33.52
N ASP A 231 -12.22 11.73 32.29
CA ASP A 231 -10.98 11.67 31.54
C ASP A 231 -9.97 12.69 32.11
N ALA A 232 -8.90 12.14 32.69
CA ALA A 232 -7.82 12.91 33.28
C ALA A 232 -6.89 13.55 32.23
N ASN A 233 -6.79 12.95 31.03
CA ASN A 233 -5.93 13.39 29.94
C ASN A 233 -6.48 12.91 28.58
N PRO A 234 -5.97 13.41 27.44
CA PRO A 234 -6.43 12.99 26.13
C PRO A 234 -6.25 11.52 25.82
N TRP A 235 -5.23 10.87 26.39
CA TRP A 235 -5.03 9.42 26.22
C TRP A 235 -6.21 8.63 26.81
N ALA A 236 -6.76 9.03 27.95
CA ALA A 236 -7.99 8.45 28.50
C ALA A 236 -9.17 8.60 27.54
N THR A 237 -9.33 9.78 26.91
CA THR A 237 -10.35 10.01 25.89
C THR A 237 -10.13 9.11 24.66
N ILE A 238 -8.91 9.00 24.15
CA ILE A 238 -8.59 8.13 23.01
C ILE A 238 -8.85 6.66 23.35
N LYS A 239 -8.53 6.22 24.58
CA LYS A 239 -8.83 4.88 25.09
C LYS A 239 -10.34 4.63 25.14
N TYR A 240 -11.14 5.60 25.59
CA TYR A 240 -12.60 5.51 25.58
C TYR A 240 -13.14 5.28 24.15
N TYR A 241 -12.72 6.08 23.18
CA TYR A 241 -13.08 5.90 21.76
C TYR A 241 -12.43 4.65 21.13
N SER A 242 -11.49 4.00 21.81
CA SER A 242 -10.94 2.69 21.47
C SER A 242 -11.66 1.55 22.22
N ASN A 243 -12.93 1.73 22.59
CA ASN A 243 -13.72 0.78 23.37
C ASN A 243 -13.05 0.40 24.71
N ASN A 244 -12.54 1.41 25.43
CA ASN A 244 -11.78 1.27 26.68
C ASN A 244 -10.51 0.40 26.58
N THR A 245 -10.03 0.15 25.37
CA THR A 245 -8.83 -0.65 25.09
C THR A 245 -7.66 0.30 24.80
N ASP A 246 -6.48 0.02 25.37
CA ASP A 246 -5.33 0.90 25.17
C ASP A 246 -4.71 0.69 23.77
N PRO A 247 -4.70 1.72 22.89
CA PRO A 247 -4.09 1.61 21.57
C PRO A 247 -2.56 1.56 21.60
N THR A 248 -1.93 1.93 22.73
CA THR A 248 -0.46 2.00 22.85
C THR A 248 0.19 0.69 23.28
N VAL A 249 -0.62 -0.31 23.64
CA VAL A 249 -0.18 -1.65 24.02
C VAL A 249 -0.25 -2.57 22.81
N SER A 250 0.88 -3.14 22.41
CA SER A 250 1.00 -3.93 21.17
C SER A 250 0.02 -5.11 21.09
N LEU A 251 -0.28 -5.76 22.23
CA LEU A 251 -1.19 -6.91 22.29
C LEU A 251 -2.66 -6.51 22.01
N THR A 252 -3.02 -5.26 22.26
CA THR A 252 -4.40 -4.77 22.16
C THR A 252 -4.59 -3.73 21.05
N ALA A 253 -3.50 -3.29 20.41
CA ALA A 253 -3.50 -2.23 19.41
C ALA A 253 -4.43 -2.55 18.22
N GLY A 254 -4.46 -3.80 17.74
CA GLY A 254 -5.35 -4.19 16.63
C GLY A 254 -6.82 -3.85 16.90
N GLY A 255 -7.38 -4.39 18.00
CA GLY A 255 -8.79 -4.13 18.37
C GLY A 255 -9.06 -2.69 18.81
N ALA A 256 -8.08 -2.04 19.44
CA ALA A 256 -8.18 -0.63 19.81
C ALA A 256 -8.29 0.28 18.57
N TYR A 257 -7.39 0.13 17.59
CA TYR A 257 -7.40 0.93 16.36
C TYR A 257 -8.63 0.65 15.51
N GLN A 258 -9.14 -0.58 15.52
CA GLN A 258 -10.39 -0.90 14.86
C GLN A 258 -11.57 -0.13 15.47
N SER A 259 -11.66 -0.10 16.80
CA SER A 259 -12.70 0.67 17.50
C SER A 259 -12.54 2.17 17.24
N LEU A 260 -11.29 2.65 17.27
CA LEU A 260 -10.90 4.04 17.02
C LEU A 260 -11.32 4.52 15.62
N THR A 261 -10.97 3.75 14.59
CA THR A 261 -11.30 4.06 13.18
C THR A 261 -12.80 3.98 12.92
N LYS A 262 -13.50 2.98 13.49
CA LYS A 262 -14.96 2.88 13.45
C LYS A 262 -15.64 4.11 14.05
N ASN A 263 -15.23 4.52 15.26
CA ASN A 263 -15.77 5.69 15.93
C ASN A 263 -15.41 7.01 15.22
N ALA A 264 -14.31 7.03 14.47
CA ALA A 264 -13.98 8.12 13.57
C ALA A 264 -14.75 8.08 12.24
N GLY A 265 -15.50 7.01 11.95
CA GLY A 265 -16.17 6.78 10.67
C GLY A 265 -15.18 6.64 9.51
N ILE A 266 -14.12 5.87 9.71
CA ILE A 266 -13.08 5.52 8.73
C ILE A 266 -13.20 4.03 8.43
N SER A 267 -13.31 3.66 7.15
CA SER A 267 -13.28 2.28 6.65
C SER A 267 -12.04 2.03 5.78
N GLY A 268 -11.62 0.76 5.67
CA GLY A 268 -10.47 0.35 4.83
C GLY A 268 -9.09 0.73 5.36
N TYR A 269 -8.99 1.22 6.60
CA TYR A 269 -7.73 1.57 7.25
C TYR A 269 -7.67 1.01 8.67
N GLY A 270 -6.48 0.65 9.14
CA GLY A 270 -6.29 0.01 10.44
C GLY A 270 -4.84 -0.02 10.92
N TYR A 271 -4.57 -0.94 11.85
CA TYR A 271 -3.28 -1.09 12.54
C TYR A 271 -2.32 -2.04 11.83
N ASN A 272 -2.80 -3.20 11.33
CA ASN A 272 -1.90 -4.20 10.75
C ASN A 272 -1.19 -3.64 9.52
N GLY A 273 0.12 -3.89 9.42
CA GLY A 273 0.98 -3.37 8.34
C GLY A 273 1.61 -2.00 8.63
N LEU A 274 1.31 -1.36 9.76
CA LEU A 274 2.11 -0.24 10.23
C LEU A 274 3.55 -0.68 10.53
N THR A 275 4.52 0.12 10.11
CA THR A 275 5.91 -0.09 10.49
C THR A 275 6.09 0.13 11.99
N ARG A 276 7.13 -0.48 12.59
CA ARG A 276 7.48 -0.25 13.99
C ARG A 276 7.69 1.23 14.32
N ALA A 277 8.25 1.99 13.36
CA ALA A 277 8.46 3.44 13.51
C ALA A 277 7.12 4.21 13.53
N GLN A 278 6.19 3.91 12.62
CA GLN A 278 4.87 4.54 12.60
C GLN A 278 4.07 4.20 13.85
N TYR A 279 4.11 2.94 14.30
CA TYR A 279 3.44 2.57 15.54
C TYR A 279 4.06 3.27 16.76
N SER A 280 5.39 3.34 16.84
CA SER A 280 6.07 4.10 17.89
C SER A 280 5.70 5.59 17.85
N ALA A 281 5.58 6.19 16.66
CA ALA A 281 5.17 7.57 16.50
C ALA A 281 3.74 7.80 16.99
N ASN A 282 2.81 6.88 16.68
CA ASN A 282 1.46 6.94 17.21
C ASN A 282 1.45 6.83 18.75
N ASN A 283 2.21 5.90 19.33
CA ASN A 283 2.30 5.74 20.77
C ASN A 283 2.79 7.02 21.44
N SER A 284 3.88 7.61 20.93
CA SER A 284 4.40 8.88 21.44
C SER A 284 3.37 10.00 21.32
N ALA A 285 2.71 10.13 20.17
CA ALA A 285 1.69 11.17 19.94
C ALA A 285 0.50 11.04 20.90
N ILE A 286 0.02 9.81 21.15
CA ILE A 286 -1.09 9.54 22.08
C ILE A 286 -0.67 9.86 23.52
N GLN A 287 0.51 9.39 23.94
CA GLN A 287 0.99 9.54 25.32
C GLN A 287 1.37 10.98 25.67
N SER A 288 1.84 11.76 24.70
CA SER A 288 2.24 13.17 24.92
C SER A 288 1.12 14.18 24.70
N ALA A 289 -0.06 13.74 24.26
CA ALA A 289 -1.17 14.63 23.89
C ALA A 289 -1.67 15.47 25.07
N LYS A 290 -2.01 16.74 24.82
CA LYS A 290 -2.71 17.61 25.77
C LYS A 290 -4.06 18.05 25.20
N PHE A 291 -5.01 18.37 26.08
CA PHE A 291 -6.28 18.93 25.59
C PHE A 291 -6.03 20.30 24.96
N GLY A 292 -6.75 20.59 23.87
CA GLY A 292 -6.48 21.71 22.98
C GLY A 292 -5.54 21.38 21.82
N ASP A 293 -4.81 20.26 21.88
CA ASP A 293 -3.90 19.86 20.80
C ASP A 293 -4.63 19.13 19.66
N THR A 294 -3.94 19.02 18.52
CA THR A 294 -4.27 18.05 17.47
C THR A 294 -3.08 17.14 17.24
N ILE A 295 -3.28 15.83 17.41
CA ILE A 295 -2.26 14.81 17.16
C ILE A 295 -2.45 14.14 15.80
N THR A 296 -1.41 13.45 15.32
CA THR A 296 -1.47 12.66 14.09
C THR A 296 -1.34 11.17 14.42
N ILE A 297 -2.22 10.37 13.84
CA ILE A 297 -2.24 8.91 13.96
C ILE A 297 -2.13 8.29 12.57
N TYR A 298 -1.04 7.56 12.33
CA TYR A 298 -0.84 6.77 11.12
C TYR A 298 -1.74 5.55 11.14
N LEU A 299 -2.36 5.27 9.98
CA LEU A 299 -3.10 4.06 9.69
C LEU A 299 -2.50 3.39 8.45
N ASN A 300 -2.55 2.07 8.42
CA ASN A 300 -2.28 1.31 7.21
C ASN A 300 -3.56 1.11 6.40
N LYS A 301 -3.46 1.20 5.07
CA LYS A 301 -4.53 0.79 4.17
C LYS A 301 -4.65 -0.73 4.21
N SER A 302 -5.85 -1.23 4.47
CA SER A 302 -6.15 -2.65 4.62
C SER A 302 -7.31 -2.98 3.69
N ASP A 303 -6.98 -3.18 2.41
CA ASP A 303 -7.92 -3.68 1.40
C ASP A 303 -7.77 -5.21 1.32
N GLY A 304 -8.86 -5.93 1.04
CA GLY A 304 -8.83 -7.39 0.86
C GLY A 304 -8.68 -8.18 2.15
N ASN A 305 -9.39 -7.78 3.21
CA ASN A 305 -9.45 -8.57 4.44
C ASN A 305 -10.54 -9.63 4.29
N HIS A 306 -10.43 -10.69 5.08
CA HIS A 306 -11.44 -11.75 5.13
C HIS A 306 -12.23 -11.66 6.43
N LEU A 307 -13.53 -11.92 6.36
CA LEU A 307 -14.40 -11.96 7.53
C LEU A 307 -13.90 -13.00 8.54
N PHE A 308 -13.43 -14.15 8.05
CA PHE A 308 -12.93 -15.24 8.88
C PHE A 308 -11.41 -15.35 8.86
N SER A 309 -10.84 -15.70 10.01
CA SER A 309 -9.41 -16.03 10.16
C SER A 309 -9.17 -17.54 10.22
N SER A 310 -10.22 -18.29 10.53
CA SER A 310 -10.25 -19.75 10.47
C SER A 310 -11.70 -20.20 10.35
N VAL A 311 -11.93 -21.31 9.66
CA VAL A 311 -13.25 -21.94 9.52
C VAL A 311 -13.10 -23.42 9.85
N ARG A 312 -13.86 -23.89 10.83
CA ARG A 312 -13.88 -25.30 11.25
C ARG A 312 -15.27 -25.90 11.10
N PHE A 313 -15.33 -27.18 10.77
CA PHE A 313 -16.59 -27.89 10.50
C PHE A 313 -16.88 -28.93 11.56
N TRP A 314 -18.13 -28.99 11.98
CA TRP A 314 -18.61 -29.84 13.05
C TRP A 314 -19.92 -30.51 12.64
N ASP A 315 -20.11 -31.76 13.02
CA ASP A 315 -21.40 -32.44 12.99
C ASP A 315 -22.12 -32.36 14.35
N TRP A 316 -23.38 -32.79 14.42
CA TRP A 316 -24.17 -32.80 15.64
C TRP A 316 -23.62 -33.73 16.73
N ALA A 317 -23.03 -34.86 16.34
CA ALA A 317 -22.46 -35.82 17.29
C ALA A 317 -21.34 -35.14 18.12
N ASN A 318 -20.58 -34.23 17.49
CA ASN A 318 -19.56 -33.38 18.10
C ASN A 318 -20.08 -32.19 18.95
N VAL A 319 -21.31 -32.17 19.46
CA VAL A 319 -21.76 -31.04 20.31
C VAL A 319 -21.64 -31.34 21.81
N HIS A 320 -21.41 -32.61 22.20
CA HIS A 320 -21.65 -33.05 23.59
C HIS A 320 -20.47 -33.69 24.38
N ALA A 321 -19.26 -33.89 23.83
CA ALA A 321 -18.09 -34.34 24.63
C ALA A 321 -16.74 -34.07 23.93
N ALA A 322 -15.73 -33.55 24.64
CA ALA A 322 -14.30 -33.39 24.27
C ALA A 322 -13.93 -33.64 22.78
N LEU A 323 -13.79 -32.56 21.99
CA LEU A 323 -14.25 -32.50 20.60
C LEU A 323 -13.14 -32.38 19.53
N THR A 324 -13.21 -33.21 18.48
CA THR A 324 -12.40 -33.06 17.24
C THR A 324 -13.28 -32.67 16.04
N PRO A 325 -12.92 -31.63 15.27
CA PRO A 325 -13.68 -31.23 14.07
C PRO A 325 -13.65 -32.33 13.01
N LEU A 326 -14.55 -32.23 12.01
CA LEU A 326 -14.43 -33.07 10.81
C LEU A 326 -13.05 -32.83 10.19
N ALA A 327 -12.40 -33.90 9.75
CA ALA A 327 -11.08 -33.82 9.12
C ALA A 327 -11.15 -33.89 7.58
N TYR A 328 -12.16 -34.59 7.04
CA TYR A 328 -12.35 -34.80 5.60
C TYR A 328 -13.83 -35.05 5.31
N PHE A 329 -14.34 -34.50 4.20
CA PHE A 329 -15.70 -34.74 3.71
C PHE A 329 -15.83 -34.31 2.24
N GLU A 330 -16.91 -34.77 1.60
CA GLU A 330 -17.29 -34.38 0.24
C GLU A 330 -18.38 -33.30 0.25
N ASN A 331 -18.36 -32.43 -0.76
CA ASN A 331 -19.42 -31.46 -1.02
C ASN A 331 -20.62 -32.11 -1.75
N ALA A 332 -21.62 -31.30 -2.14
CA ALA A 332 -22.83 -31.78 -2.80
C ALA A 332 -22.59 -32.42 -4.19
N ASP A 333 -21.43 -32.18 -4.81
CA ASP A 333 -21.05 -32.76 -6.09
C ASP A 333 -20.24 -34.07 -5.92
N GLY A 334 -19.92 -34.45 -4.68
CA GLY A 334 -19.10 -35.63 -4.38
C GLY A 334 -17.60 -35.36 -4.50
N GLU A 335 -17.18 -34.10 -4.52
CA GLU A 335 -15.77 -33.73 -4.50
C GLU A 335 -15.25 -33.78 -3.07
N GLY A 336 -14.25 -34.62 -2.81
CA GLY A 336 -13.67 -34.80 -1.47
C GLY A 336 -12.44 -33.91 -1.24
N GLN A 337 -12.40 -33.25 -0.08
CA GLN A 337 -11.20 -32.56 0.42
C GLN A 337 -11.10 -32.61 1.94
N SER A 338 -9.94 -32.20 2.46
CA SER A 338 -9.80 -31.98 3.91
C SER A 338 -10.68 -30.81 4.35
N ALA A 339 -11.13 -30.87 5.61
CA ALA A 339 -11.91 -29.80 6.21
C ALA A 339 -11.14 -28.47 6.25
N ASP A 340 -9.81 -28.51 6.39
CA ASP A 340 -8.96 -27.31 6.35
C ASP A 340 -8.93 -26.67 4.96
N ALA A 341 -8.94 -27.48 3.89
CA ALA A 341 -9.01 -26.98 2.52
C ALA A 341 -10.35 -26.31 2.26
N TRP A 342 -11.46 -26.95 2.68
CA TRP A 342 -12.79 -26.33 2.63
C TRP A 342 -12.86 -25.05 3.47
N GLY A 343 -12.22 -25.03 4.63
CA GLY A 343 -12.20 -23.87 5.52
C GLY A 343 -11.45 -22.70 4.89
N THR A 344 -10.34 -22.99 4.21
CA THR A 344 -9.56 -22.01 3.45
C THR A 344 -10.36 -21.47 2.27
N ALA A 345 -11.10 -22.32 1.56
CA ALA A 345 -11.93 -21.90 0.43
C ALA A 345 -13.04 -20.93 0.88
N ILE A 346 -13.72 -21.22 2.00
CA ILE A 346 -14.72 -20.31 2.60
C ILE A 346 -14.07 -19.01 3.10
N GLN A 347 -12.91 -19.09 3.74
CA GLN A 347 -12.19 -17.91 4.21
C GLN A 347 -11.84 -16.96 3.04
N MET A 348 -11.40 -17.53 1.92
CA MET A 348 -10.95 -16.79 0.74
C MET A 348 -12.10 -16.39 -0.20
N ASP A 349 -13.33 -16.76 0.13
CA ASP A 349 -14.49 -16.52 -0.71
C ASP A 349 -14.75 -15.01 -0.87
N PRO A 350 -14.95 -14.51 -2.12
CA PRO A 350 -15.14 -13.08 -2.37
C PRO A 350 -16.37 -12.52 -1.65
N ASN A 351 -17.41 -13.32 -1.41
CA ASN A 351 -18.61 -12.90 -0.67
C ASN A 351 -18.31 -12.63 0.81
N LEU A 352 -17.16 -13.08 1.32
CA LEU A 352 -16.71 -12.91 2.71
C LEU A 352 -15.43 -12.07 2.80
N SER A 353 -15.07 -11.38 1.72
CA SER A 353 -13.90 -10.52 1.66
C SER A 353 -14.32 -9.06 1.47
N GLY A 354 -13.57 -8.13 2.06
CA GLY A 354 -13.92 -6.73 1.97
C GLY A 354 -12.99 -5.78 2.70
N THR A 355 -13.49 -4.56 2.88
CA THR A 355 -12.79 -3.50 3.60
C THR A 355 -13.08 -3.57 5.10
N VAL A 356 -12.10 -3.23 5.94
CA VAL A 356 -12.35 -3.14 7.39
C VAL A 356 -13.49 -2.15 7.66
N GLY A 357 -14.46 -2.55 8.46
CA GLY A 357 -15.66 -1.77 8.74
C GLY A 357 -16.88 -2.11 7.87
N GLU A 358 -16.69 -2.89 6.81
CA GLU A 358 -17.77 -3.41 5.98
C GLU A 358 -18.62 -4.42 6.75
N ALA A 359 -19.91 -4.49 6.43
CA ALA A 359 -20.88 -5.25 7.19
C ALA A 359 -21.37 -6.44 6.36
N PHE A 360 -21.26 -7.65 6.91
CA PHE A 360 -21.65 -8.91 6.28
C PHE A 360 -22.88 -9.50 6.97
N ASP A 361 -23.78 -10.08 6.19
CA ASP A 361 -25.00 -10.72 6.68
C ASP A 361 -25.00 -12.25 6.43
N SER A 362 -26.12 -12.90 6.75
CA SER A 362 -26.28 -14.34 6.53
C SER A 362 -26.28 -14.73 5.06
N ASP A 363 -26.63 -13.81 4.16
CA ASP A 363 -26.75 -14.09 2.74
C ASP A 363 -25.36 -14.19 2.11
N ALA A 364 -24.42 -13.34 2.54
CA ALA A 364 -23.00 -13.44 2.20
C ALA A 364 -22.39 -14.80 2.58
N MET A 365 -22.69 -15.30 3.78
CA MET A 365 -22.25 -16.64 4.22
C MET A 365 -22.91 -17.76 3.41
N GLN A 366 -24.20 -17.62 3.10
CA GLN A 366 -24.91 -18.59 2.27
C GLN A 366 -24.34 -18.65 0.85
N ALA A 367 -24.00 -17.51 0.27
CA ALA A 367 -23.36 -17.42 -1.03
C ALA A 367 -22.00 -18.13 -1.03
N ALA A 368 -21.14 -17.86 -0.04
CA ALA A 368 -19.85 -18.54 0.08
C ALA A 368 -19.99 -20.07 0.21
N LEU A 369 -20.95 -20.55 0.99
CA LEU A 369 -21.23 -21.99 1.08
C LEU A 369 -21.76 -22.57 -0.23
N ASN A 370 -22.58 -21.82 -0.99
CA ASN A 370 -23.09 -22.25 -2.28
C ASN A 370 -22.01 -22.31 -3.36
N ASP A 371 -21.06 -21.39 -3.33
CA ASP A 371 -19.92 -21.34 -4.25
C ASP A 371 -19.03 -22.58 -4.07
N GLN A 372 -18.85 -23.03 -2.83
CA GLN A 372 -18.14 -24.27 -2.48
C GLN A 372 -19.02 -25.53 -2.49
N LYS A 373 -20.31 -25.42 -2.85
CA LYS A 373 -21.29 -26.53 -2.85
C LYS A 373 -21.45 -27.23 -1.49
N LEU A 374 -21.26 -26.50 -0.40
CA LEU A 374 -21.32 -26.99 0.98
C LEU A 374 -22.73 -26.91 1.59
N THR A 375 -23.76 -26.82 0.76
CA THR A 375 -25.18 -26.93 1.15
C THR A 375 -25.58 -28.37 1.46
N THR A 376 -24.76 -29.34 1.09
CA THR A 376 -24.88 -30.73 1.52
C THR A 376 -23.47 -31.29 1.56
N ILE A 377 -23.18 -32.09 2.58
CA ILE A 377 -21.91 -32.79 2.68
C ILE A 377 -22.11 -34.28 2.93
N TYR A 378 -21.11 -35.04 2.51
CA TYR A 378 -21.03 -36.48 2.75
C TYR A 378 -19.75 -36.79 3.51
N TYR A 379 -19.86 -37.57 4.57
CA TYR A 379 -18.71 -38.11 5.28
C TYR A 379 -19.01 -39.53 5.73
N ALA A 380 -17.97 -40.27 6.14
CA ALA A 380 -18.13 -41.67 6.49
C ALA A 380 -17.41 -42.04 7.78
N THR A 381 -17.85 -43.13 8.39
CA THR A 381 -17.18 -43.76 9.53
C THR A 381 -17.00 -45.25 9.31
N TYR A 382 -15.97 -45.83 9.94
CA TYR A 382 -15.79 -47.29 9.98
C TYR A 382 -16.45 -47.91 11.22
N GLY A 383 -16.94 -49.14 11.08
CA GLY A 383 -17.48 -49.93 12.18
C GLY A 383 -18.87 -49.48 12.62
N ASP A 384 -19.05 -49.27 13.92
CA ASP A 384 -20.34 -48.88 14.49
C ASP A 384 -20.73 -47.45 14.10
N PRO A 385 -22.04 -47.13 14.07
CA PRO A 385 -22.48 -45.77 13.88
C PRO A 385 -21.91 -44.81 14.93
N LEU A 386 -21.73 -43.55 14.55
CA LEU A 386 -21.35 -42.47 15.47
C LEU A 386 -22.26 -42.44 16.71
N ASN A 387 -21.64 -42.47 17.87
CA ASN A 387 -22.27 -42.30 19.18
C ASN A 387 -21.32 -41.50 20.10
N ILE A 388 -21.76 -41.27 21.34
CA ILE A 388 -20.99 -40.46 22.31
C ILE A 388 -19.65 -41.06 22.78
N THR A 389 -19.34 -42.31 22.40
CA THR A 389 -18.11 -43.01 22.79
C THR A 389 -17.18 -43.36 21.62
N ASN A 390 -17.66 -43.28 20.36
CA ASN A 390 -16.97 -43.83 19.19
C ASN A 390 -16.54 -42.77 18.15
N TYR A 391 -16.28 -41.53 18.54
CA TYR A 391 -15.96 -40.42 17.62
C TYR A 391 -14.68 -40.55 16.80
N GLY A 392 -13.75 -41.42 17.21
CA GLY A 392 -12.47 -41.66 16.52
C GLY A 392 -12.61 -42.51 15.25
N ASN A 393 -13.82 -42.92 14.89
CA ASN A 393 -14.04 -43.83 13.76
C ASN A 393 -14.31 -43.12 12.41
N ARG A 394 -14.21 -41.80 12.35
CA ARG A 394 -14.36 -41.05 11.10
C ARG A 394 -13.27 -41.43 10.11
N LEU A 395 -13.70 -41.70 8.88
CA LEU A 395 -12.78 -41.87 7.76
C LEU A 395 -12.10 -40.54 7.45
N ASN A 396 -10.79 -40.59 7.20
CA ASN A 396 -10.00 -39.44 6.78
C ASN A 396 -9.55 -39.60 5.32
N GLY A 397 -8.76 -38.64 4.82
CA GLY A 397 -8.26 -38.67 3.44
C GLY A 397 -7.50 -39.94 3.06
N ASN A 398 -6.80 -40.61 3.99
CA ASN A 398 -6.12 -41.87 3.71
C ASN A 398 -7.09 -43.03 3.50
N ASN A 399 -8.27 -42.99 4.11
CA ASN A 399 -9.32 -43.98 3.90
C ASN A 399 -10.15 -43.69 2.64
N LEU A 400 -10.14 -42.44 2.16
CA LEU A 400 -11.01 -41.91 1.10
C LEU A 400 -10.24 -41.45 -0.16
N ASN A 401 -9.02 -41.94 -0.36
CA ASN A 401 -8.18 -41.60 -1.52
C ASN A 401 -8.12 -42.69 -2.59
N GLY A 402 -8.93 -43.75 -2.47
CA GLY A 402 -8.92 -44.89 -3.40
C GLY A 402 -7.60 -45.67 -3.46
N ASN A 403 -6.66 -45.46 -2.53
CA ASN A 403 -5.33 -46.05 -2.60
C ASN A 403 -5.41 -47.59 -2.57
N GLY A 404 -4.90 -48.23 -3.63
CA GLY A 404 -4.92 -49.69 -3.79
C GLY A 404 -6.28 -50.31 -4.13
N ASN A 405 -7.35 -49.51 -4.25
CA ASN A 405 -8.67 -50.02 -4.60
C ASN A 405 -8.71 -50.41 -6.09
N THR A 406 -8.77 -51.71 -6.36
CA THR A 406 -8.79 -52.26 -7.73
C THR A 406 -10.05 -51.94 -8.53
N ALA A 407 -11.17 -51.60 -7.87
CA ALA A 407 -12.39 -51.14 -8.54
C ALA A 407 -12.36 -49.63 -8.86
N GLY A 408 -11.32 -48.92 -8.39
CA GLY A 408 -11.12 -47.49 -8.57
C GLY A 408 -12.18 -46.64 -7.86
N GLY A 409 -12.77 -47.16 -6.77
CA GLY A 409 -13.71 -46.41 -5.94
C GLY A 409 -13.03 -45.48 -4.94
N VAL A 410 -13.83 -44.71 -4.20
CA VAL A 410 -13.38 -43.68 -3.25
C VAL A 410 -12.68 -44.27 -2.02
N LEU A 411 -13.12 -45.44 -1.56
CA LEU A 411 -12.53 -46.12 -0.41
C LEU A 411 -11.16 -46.70 -0.75
N SER A 412 -10.20 -46.62 0.16
CA SER A 412 -8.91 -47.32 0.03
C SER A 412 -9.08 -48.85 0.13
N ALA A 413 -8.05 -49.60 -0.28
CA ALA A 413 -8.05 -51.06 -0.19
C ALA A 413 -8.23 -51.58 1.25
N ASP A 414 -7.71 -50.84 2.23
CA ASP A 414 -7.77 -51.21 3.65
C ASP A 414 -9.20 -51.22 4.21
N MET A 415 -10.18 -50.68 3.47
CA MET A 415 -11.58 -50.71 3.88
C MET A 415 -12.27 -52.03 3.52
N LEU A 416 -11.62 -52.93 2.78
CA LEU A 416 -12.19 -54.22 2.42
C LEU A 416 -12.46 -55.08 3.67
N GLY A 417 -13.67 -55.64 3.77
CA GLY A 417 -14.13 -56.44 4.91
C GLY A 417 -14.68 -55.61 6.07
N HIS A 418 -14.57 -54.29 6.03
CA HIS A 418 -15.11 -53.41 7.07
C HIS A 418 -16.56 -52.98 6.77
N LYS A 419 -17.30 -52.65 7.83
CA LYS A 419 -18.55 -51.91 7.72
C LYS A 419 -18.25 -50.42 7.61
N VAL A 420 -18.86 -49.75 6.63
CA VAL A 420 -18.74 -48.31 6.42
C VAL A 420 -20.13 -47.70 6.48
N ASN A 421 -20.25 -46.67 7.30
CA ASN A 421 -21.45 -45.85 7.43
C ASN A 421 -21.23 -44.57 6.64
N VAL A 422 -22.09 -44.27 5.68
CA VAL A 422 -22.06 -43.01 4.93
C VAL A 422 -23.19 -42.12 5.39
N TYR A 423 -22.84 -40.90 5.77
CA TYR A 423 -23.76 -39.89 6.28
C TYR A 423 -23.97 -38.82 5.23
N LYS A 424 -25.22 -38.42 5.03
CA LYS A 424 -25.58 -37.20 4.31
C LYS A 424 -26.01 -36.16 5.31
N VAL A 425 -25.40 -34.98 5.25
CA VAL A 425 -25.80 -33.88 6.11
C VAL A 425 -26.09 -32.64 5.30
N THR A 426 -27.30 -32.12 5.49
CA THR A 426 -27.70 -30.81 4.99
C THR A 426 -27.63 -29.84 6.17
N PRO A 427 -27.03 -28.64 6.04
CA PRO A 427 -27.16 -27.62 7.05
C PRO A 427 -28.63 -27.36 7.30
N ASN A 428 -29.05 -27.32 8.57
CA ASN A 428 -30.21 -26.53 8.93
C ASN A 428 -29.94 -25.07 8.49
N LYS A 429 -31.00 -24.30 8.20
CA LYS A 429 -30.90 -22.89 7.75
C LYS A 429 -29.73 -22.22 8.48
N ILE A 430 -28.79 -21.62 7.74
CA ILE A 430 -27.55 -20.98 8.26
C ILE A 430 -27.82 -20.05 9.45
N THR A 431 -29.06 -19.60 9.58
CA THR A 431 -29.54 -18.83 10.71
C THR A 431 -29.32 -19.53 12.08
N ASP A 432 -29.06 -20.85 12.13
CA ASP A 432 -28.66 -21.58 13.36
C ASP A 432 -27.15 -21.89 13.47
N ALA A 433 -26.31 -21.40 12.55
CA ALA A 433 -24.87 -21.59 12.58
C ALA A 433 -24.22 -20.77 13.71
N VAL A 434 -23.86 -21.45 14.80
CA VAL A 434 -23.25 -20.81 15.96
C VAL A 434 -21.76 -20.56 15.72
N VAL A 435 -21.41 -19.32 15.37
CA VAL A 435 -20.03 -18.80 15.39
C VAL A 435 -19.61 -18.56 16.84
N ASN A 436 -19.01 -19.55 17.49
CA ASN A 436 -18.38 -19.36 18.81
C ASN A 436 -16.90 -19.02 18.67
N ASP A 437 -16.46 -17.92 19.27
CA ASP A 437 -15.06 -17.71 19.62
C ASP A 437 -14.73 -18.44 20.95
N LEU A 438 -13.49 -18.93 21.09
CA LEU A 438 -12.92 -19.58 22.28
C LEU A 438 -12.63 -18.57 23.42
N GLY A 439 -13.48 -17.57 23.58
CA GLY A 439 -13.22 -16.43 24.45
C GLY A 439 -14.47 -15.58 24.73
N GLY A 440 -15.59 -16.21 25.07
CA GLY A 440 -16.73 -15.52 25.67
C GLY A 440 -17.71 -14.85 24.70
N LYS A 441 -18.83 -15.54 24.48
CA LYS A 441 -20.14 -15.03 24.02
C LYS A 441 -20.15 -14.15 22.75
N ILE A 442 -20.18 -14.80 21.59
CA ILE A 442 -21.03 -14.36 20.49
C ILE A 442 -21.96 -15.53 20.17
N PHE A 443 -23.24 -15.39 20.53
CA PHE A 443 -24.29 -16.29 20.10
C PHE A 443 -24.86 -15.72 18.80
N VAL A 444 -24.39 -16.20 17.63
CA VAL A 444 -25.20 -16.05 16.41
C VAL A 444 -26.31 -17.09 16.50
N LYS A 445 -27.38 -16.71 17.18
CA LYS A 445 -28.67 -17.38 17.12
C LYS A 445 -29.52 -16.49 16.21
N LEU A 446 -29.72 -16.86 14.96
CA LEU A 446 -30.65 -16.15 14.08
C LEU A 446 -31.92 -17.01 13.95
N PRO A 447 -32.94 -16.73 14.77
CA PRO A 447 -34.30 -16.87 14.30
C PRO A 447 -34.99 -15.51 14.35
N GLY A 448 -35.43 -15.02 13.20
CA GLY A 448 -36.50 -14.02 13.11
C GLY A 448 -36.18 -12.59 13.56
N ILE A 449 -34.92 -12.25 13.83
CA ILE A 449 -34.51 -10.86 14.12
C ILE A 449 -33.54 -10.40 13.04
N LYS A 450 -33.94 -9.35 12.29
CA LYS A 450 -32.99 -8.48 11.57
C LYS A 450 -32.01 -7.91 12.60
N ASN A 451 -30.86 -8.54 12.80
CA ASN A 451 -29.83 -8.06 13.72
C ASN A 451 -28.53 -7.76 12.97
N PRO A 452 -27.73 -6.80 13.48
CA PRO A 452 -26.87 -5.94 12.68
C PRO A 452 -25.75 -6.74 12.04
N ALA A 453 -25.47 -6.42 10.78
CA ALA A 453 -24.41 -7.02 9.99
C ALA A 453 -23.08 -7.13 10.77
N THR A 454 -22.43 -8.29 10.66
CA THR A 454 -21.14 -8.56 11.29
C THR A 454 -20.10 -7.67 10.62
N ILE A 455 -19.47 -6.81 11.42
CA ILE A 455 -18.49 -5.87 10.89
C ILE A 455 -17.17 -6.62 10.68
N LEU A 456 -16.63 -6.54 9.48
CA LEU A 456 -15.33 -7.09 9.14
C LEU A 456 -14.26 -6.44 10.00
N VAL A 457 -13.47 -7.30 10.64
CA VAL A 457 -12.37 -6.93 11.52
C VAL A 457 -11.05 -7.29 10.87
N GLN A 458 -9.99 -6.53 11.17
CA GLN A 458 -8.71 -6.70 10.48
C GLN A 458 -8.03 -8.06 10.74
N SER A 459 -8.32 -8.68 11.89
CA SER A 459 -7.82 -10.01 12.24
C SER A 459 -8.67 -11.16 11.71
N GLY A 460 -9.83 -10.88 11.11
CA GLY A 460 -10.91 -11.85 10.94
C GLY A 460 -11.43 -12.40 12.30
N ILE A 461 -12.48 -13.22 12.24
CA ILE A 461 -13.00 -13.97 13.38
C ILE A 461 -12.92 -15.48 13.14
N GLY A 462 -12.79 -16.29 14.19
CA GLY A 462 -12.87 -17.74 14.06
C GLY A 462 -14.33 -18.18 13.82
N ALA A 463 -14.55 -19.05 12.84
CA ALA A 463 -15.85 -19.63 12.53
C ALA A 463 -15.91 -21.13 12.85
N ASN A 464 -17.07 -21.54 13.38
CA ASN A 464 -17.43 -22.93 13.56
C ASN A 464 -18.75 -23.18 12.83
N ILE A 465 -18.68 -23.88 11.71
CA ILE A 465 -19.85 -24.31 10.96
C ILE A 465 -20.33 -25.61 11.58
N ARG A 466 -21.57 -25.61 12.10
CA ARG A 466 -22.17 -26.77 12.75
C ARG A 466 -23.31 -27.29 11.90
N TRP A 467 -23.15 -28.51 11.42
CA TRP A 467 -24.19 -29.22 10.71
C TRP A 467 -24.97 -30.10 11.66
N SER A 468 -26.26 -29.79 11.81
CA SER A 468 -27.20 -30.60 12.57
C SER A 468 -27.93 -31.55 11.64
N SER A 469 -27.43 -32.78 11.48
CA SER A 469 -28.28 -33.86 10.98
C SER A 469 -29.17 -34.34 12.12
N SER A 470 -30.45 -34.61 11.86
CA SER A 470 -31.08 -35.71 12.60
C SER A 470 -30.19 -36.93 12.37
N THR A 471 -29.72 -37.56 13.43
CA THR A 471 -28.71 -38.64 13.45
C THR A 471 -29.12 -39.92 12.69
N ASN A 472 -30.16 -39.86 11.87
CA ASN A 472 -30.86 -40.98 11.28
C ASN A 472 -30.69 -41.08 9.76
N ASP A 473 -30.08 -40.10 9.09
CA ASP A 473 -29.89 -40.15 7.63
C ASP A 473 -28.51 -40.73 7.25
N ARG A 474 -28.40 -42.06 7.39
CA ARG A 474 -27.19 -42.87 7.22
C ARG A 474 -27.49 -44.10 6.40
N HIS A 475 -26.59 -44.44 5.48
CA HIS A 475 -26.56 -45.73 4.81
C HIS A 475 -25.35 -46.56 5.27
N THR A 476 -25.56 -47.86 5.48
CA THR A 476 -24.52 -48.78 5.99
C THR A 476 -24.17 -49.79 4.90
N TYR A 477 -22.87 -50.06 4.72
CA TYR A 477 -22.36 -50.97 3.70
C TYR A 477 -21.29 -51.87 4.29
N THR A 478 -21.34 -53.16 3.95
CA THR A 478 -20.26 -54.12 4.17
C THR A 478 -19.40 -54.12 2.91
N ILE A 479 -18.16 -53.67 3.04
CA ILE A 479 -17.29 -53.46 1.88
C ILE A 479 -16.71 -54.80 1.45
N THR A 480 -17.06 -55.25 0.24
CA THR A 480 -16.53 -56.48 -0.37
C THR A 480 -15.99 -56.15 -1.75
N GLN A 481 -15.14 -57.04 -2.28
CA GLN A 481 -14.36 -56.80 -3.50
C GLN A 481 -15.23 -56.45 -4.72
N ASN A 482 -16.47 -56.95 -4.74
CA ASN A 482 -17.41 -56.78 -5.84
C ASN A 482 -18.65 -55.94 -5.45
N SER A 483 -18.65 -55.29 -4.28
CA SER A 483 -19.81 -54.49 -3.89
C SER A 483 -19.85 -53.17 -4.66
N ALA A 484 -21.06 -52.70 -4.98
CA ALA A 484 -21.27 -51.39 -5.61
C ALA A 484 -20.61 -50.27 -4.79
N ALA A 485 -20.69 -50.37 -3.46
CA ALA A 485 -20.05 -49.44 -2.52
C ALA A 485 -18.51 -49.39 -2.67
N TYR A 486 -17.84 -50.51 -2.93
CA TYR A 486 -16.38 -50.54 -3.12
C TYR A 486 -15.95 -49.92 -4.47
N SER A 487 -16.81 -50.01 -5.49
CA SER A 487 -16.59 -49.42 -6.82
C SER A 487 -17.04 -47.95 -6.95
N ALA A 488 -17.80 -47.45 -5.98
CA ALA A 488 -18.40 -46.12 -6.02
C ALA A 488 -17.32 -45.03 -6.04
N LYS A 489 -17.47 -44.04 -6.93
CA LYS A 489 -16.47 -43.01 -7.17
C LYS A 489 -16.43 -41.90 -6.12
N SER A 490 -17.45 -41.82 -5.26
CA SER A 490 -17.57 -40.83 -4.19
C SER A 490 -18.48 -41.37 -3.08
N LEU A 491 -18.40 -40.80 -1.88
CA LEU A 491 -19.33 -41.06 -0.78
C LEU A 491 -20.75 -40.66 -1.15
N LYS A 492 -20.92 -39.58 -1.93
CA LYS A 492 -22.22 -39.25 -2.53
C LYS A 492 -22.77 -40.42 -3.35
N ALA A 493 -21.98 -40.98 -4.27
CA ALA A 493 -22.39 -42.10 -5.10
C ALA A 493 -22.64 -43.38 -4.28
N MET A 494 -21.87 -43.60 -3.21
CA MET A 494 -22.16 -44.67 -2.26
C MET A 494 -23.53 -44.46 -1.64
N TYR A 495 -23.77 -43.29 -1.05
CA TYR A 495 -25.00 -42.95 -0.34
C TYR A 495 -26.24 -43.01 -1.25
N GLU A 496 -26.14 -42.59 -2.52
CA GLU A 496 -27.24 -42.71 -3.50
C GLU A 496 -27.48 -44.16 -3.96
N GLY A 497 -26.55 -45.07 -3.70
CA GLY A 497 -26.66 -46.49 -3.98
C GLY A 497 -27.48 -47.27 -2.93
N THR A 498 -27.81 -48.53 -3.25
CA THR A 498 -28.60 -49.41 -2.38
C THR A 498 -27.79 -49.86 -1.15
N PRO A 499 -28.22 -49.53 0.09
CA PRO A 499 -27.54 -49.96 1.31
C PRO A 499 -27.75 -51.43 1.64
N ASP A 500 -26.92 -51.98 2.54
CA ASP A 500 -27.17 -53.28 3.15
C ASP A 500 -28.36 -53.15 4.12
N HIS A 501 -29.34 -54.05 4.02
CA HIS A 501 -30.46 -54.14 4.96
C HIS A 501 -30.10 -54.87 6.24
#